data_AF-A0ABD3G164-F1
#
_entry.id   AF-A0ABD3G164-F1
#
_cell.length_a   1.000
_cell.length_b   1.000
_cell.length_c   1.000
_cell.angle_alpha   90.00
_cell.angle_beta   90.00
_cell.angle_gamma   90.00
#
_symmetry.space_group_name_H-M   'P 1'
#
loop_
_entity.id
_entity.type
_entity.pdbx_description
1 polymer ?
#
loop_
_entity_poly.entity_id
_entity_poly.type
_entity_poly.pdbx_seq_one_letter_code
_entity_poly.pdbx_strand_id
1 'polypeptide(L)'
;MEDAAASNFFWEHADLEWRDWIVENLDRGADNIMGPILESKGYMLPFIVASWAKRAGHSELVYSFLKASISGVSHYFRWIQWAKERVQTLMDTQPEDVPKCVRPEGEDYPTFYMSFQNRMAGHILEDYSRDFLVETLTDDFFAWFVENKDNDDVLLEILRTNPSAFDLVVESWTKRAGDIFTYAKPKYLRHFEPNRFATLFLYLNDCPEGGETVFPYSKERLVTGINREGMEECSDGVAVPPVKLTASLFYSQTPMNDLDPASLHGGCPPAKGVKCTSV
;
A
#
# COMPACT_ATOMS: atom_id res chain seq x y z
N MET A 1 15.97 -12.81 15.83
CA MET A 1 16.87 -12.21 14.81
C MET A 1 17.51 -13.24 13.89
N GLU A 2 18.00 -14.38 14.39
CA GLU A 2 18.67 -15.40 13.54
C GLU A 2 17.78 -15.92 12.39
N ASP A 3 16.51 -16.25 12.65
CA ASP A 3 15.62 -16.76 11.59
C ASP A 3 15.32 -15.68 10.53
N ALA A 4 15.17 -14.42 10.96
CA ALA A 4 14.94 -13.28 10.08
C ALA A 4 16.17 -12.99 9.17
N ALA A 5 17.38 -13.18 9.69
CA ALA A 5 18.61 -13.06 8.92
C ALA A 5 18.75 -14.19 7.89
N ALA A 6 18.29 -15.40 8.19
CA ALA A 6 18.34 -16.53 7.27
C ALA A 6 17.41 -16.38 6.05
N SER A 7 16.37 -15.54 6.14
CA SER A 7 15.37 -15.36 5.07
C SER A 7 15.31 -13.95 4.49
N ASN A 8 16.29 -13.08 4.76
CA ASN A 8 16.23 -11.65 4.37
C ASN A 8 14.91 -10.96 4.76
N PHE A 9 14.29 -11.38 5.87
CA PHE A 9 12.91 -11.02 6.23
C PHE A 9 12.63 -9.51 6.16
N PHE A 10 13.50 -8.71 6.77
CA PHE A 10 13.33 -7.25 6.82
C PHE A 10 13.54 -6.57 5.46
N TRP A 11 14.35 -7.15 4.58
CA TRP A 11 14.45 -6.66 3.21
C TRP A 11 13.14 -6.93 2.47
N GLU A 12 12.65 -8.17 2.49
CA GLU A 12 11.43 -8.55 1.77
C GLU A 12 10.18 -7.75 2.18
N HIS A 13 10.19 -7.16 3.39
CA HIS A 13 9.10 -6.33 3.90
C HIS A 13 9.42 -4.82 3.92
N ALA A 14 10.54 -4.39 3.33
CA ALA A 14 11.01 -3.00 3.33
C ALA A 14 11.14 -2.38 4.73
N ASP A 15 11.53 -3.19 5.73
CA ASP A 15 11.55 -2.88 7.16
C ASP A 15 12.98 -2.95 7.76
N LEU A 16 13.98 -2.53 6.99
CA LEU A 16 15.39 -2.56 7.41
C LEU A 16 15.67 -1.64 8.61
N GLU A 17 15.01 -0.48 8.70
CA GLU A 17 15.12 0.39 9.87
C GLU A 17 14.59 -0.30 11.13
N TRP A 18 13.53 -1.09 11.00
CA TRP A 18 12.99 -1.90 12.11
C TRP A 18 13.95 -3.01 12.51
N ARG A 19 14.69 -3.62 11.58
CA ARG A 19 15.77 -4.55 11.93
C ARG A 19 16.76 -3.88 12.87
N ASP A 20 17.26 -2.71 12.48
CA ASP A 20 18.32 -2.01 13.19
C ASP A 20 17.84 -1.53 14.55
N TRP A 21 16.63 -0.98 14.61
CA TRP A 21 15.97 -0.61 15.86
C TRP A 21 15.78 -1.83 16.80
N ILE A 22 15.35 -2.99 16.29
CA ILE A 22 15.18 -4.20 17.10
C ILE A 22 16.54 -4.67 17.66
N VAL A 23 17.59 -4.72 16.83
CA VAL A 23 18.94 -5.13 17.27
C VAL A 23 19.44 -4.21 18.37
N GLU A 24 19.38 -2.90 18.16
CA GLU A 24 19.85 -1.91 19.12
C GLU A 24 19.12 -2.02 20.47
N ASN A 25 17.80 -2.18 20.45
CA ASN A 25 17.02 -2.30 21.69
C ASN A 25 17.27 -3.62 22.42
N LEU A 26 17.51 -4.71 21.69
CA LEU A 26 17.93 -5.99 22.28
C LEU A 26 19.29 -5.87 22.94
N ASP A 27 20.26 -5.21 22.29
CA ASP A 27 21.61 -5.00 22.82
C ASP A 27 21.62 -4.11 24.07
N ARG A 28 20.70 -3.14 24.12
CA ARG A 28 20.48 -2.27 25.29
C ARG A 28 19.70 -2.93 26.42
N GLY A 29 19.16 -4.14 26.21
CA GLY A 29 18.32 -4.82 27.20
C GLY A 29 17.00 -4.10 27.50
N ALA A 30 16.37 -3.50 26.49
CA ALA A 30 15.14 -2.73 26.67
C ALA A 30 13.96 -3.62 27.14
N ASP A 31 13.17 -3.09 28.08
CA ASP A 31 12.10 -3.85 28.75
C ASP A 31 10.82 -4.03 27.91
N ASN A 32 10.58 -3.17 26.91
CA ASN A 32 9.35 -3.19 26.10
C ASN A 32 9.61 -3.03 24.60
N ILE A 33 10.14 -4.09 23.99
CA ILE A 33 10.35 -4.15 22.53
C ILE A 33 9.06 -4.55 21.80
N MET A 34 8.23 -5.38 22.43
CA MET A 34 7.03 -5.93 21.79
C MET A 34 5.92 -4.89 21.59
N GLY A 35 5.73 -3.93 22.51
CA GLY A 35 4.69 -2.91 22.37
C GLY A 35 4.79 -2.12 21.06
N PRO A 36 5.93 -1.45 20.79
CA PRO A 36 6.13 -0.71 19.54
C PRO A 36 6.02 -1.58 18.27
N ILE A 37 6.53 -2.83 18.32
CA ILE A 37 6.40 -3.77 17.20
C ILE A 37 4.93 -4.10 16.94
N LEU A 38 4.14 -4.39 17.97
CA LEU A 38 2.74 -4.77 17.78
C LEU A 38 1.89 -3.59 17.28
N GLU A 39 2.21 -2.38 17.72
CA GLU A 39 1.53 -1.16 17.30
C GLU A 39 1.86 -0.79 15.84
N SER A 40 3.14 -0.83 15.45
CA SER A 40 3.58 -0.34 14.14
C SER A 40 3.73 -1.44 13.08
N LYS A 41 4.01 -2.67 13.51
CA LYS A 41 4.43 -3.81 12.70
C LYS A 41 3.79 -5.11 13.19
N GLY A 42 2.52 -5.06 13.60
CA GLY A 42 1.79 -6.20 14.16
C GLY A 42 1.79 -7.46 13.28
N TYR A 43 1.95 -7.30 11.96
CA TYR A 43 2.12 -8.41 11.02
C TYR A 43 3.34 -9.30 11.34
N MET A 44 4.33 -8.80 12.09
CA MET A 44 5.52 -9.56 12.50
C MET A 44 5.21 -10.61 13.58
N LEU A 45 4.09 -10.50 14.31
CA LEU A 45 3.76 -11.35 15.44
C LEU A 45 3.75 -12.86 15.10
N PRO A 46 3.12 -13.33 14.01
CA PRO A 46 3.17 -14.74 13.63
C PRO A 46 4.60 -15.27 13.41
N PHE A 47 5.49 -14.44 12.86
CA PHE A 47 6.89 -14.80 12.64
C PHE A 47 7.67 -14.86 13.96
N ILE A 48 7.41 -13.92 14.88
CA ILE A 48 8.01 -13.91 16.22
C ILE A 48 7.58 -15.16 17.00
N VAL A 49 6.28 -15.49 16.99
CA VAL A 49 5.76 -16.68 17.69
C VAL A 49 6.29 -17.97 17.07
N ALA A 50 6.38 -18.06 15.73
CA ALA A 50 6.98 -19.22 15.06
C ALA A 50 8.46 -19.39 15.42
N SER A 51 9.21 -18.28 15.45
CA SER A 51 10.62 -18.24 15.86
C SER A 51 10.82 -18.68 17.32
N TRP A 52 9.93 -18.25 18.22
CA TRP A 52 9.91 -18.69 19.61
C TRP A 52 9.58 -20.18 19.74
N ALA A 53 8.49 -20.64 19.11
CA ALA A 53 8.05 -22.04 19.19
C ALA A 53 9.12 -23.02 18.68
N LYS A 54 9.82 -22.65 17.60
CA LYS A 54 10.97 -23.40 17.07
C LYS A 54 12.08 -23.60 18.12
N ARG A 55 12.36 -22.58 18.93
CA ARG A 55 13.38 -22.64 20.01
C ARG A 55 12.87 -23.35 21.26
N ALA A 56 11.58 -23.22 21.55
CA ALA A 56 10.97 -23.91 22.69
C ALA A 56 11.00 -25.44 22.52
N GLY A 57 11.03 -25.96 21.27
CA GLY A 57 11.31 -27.37 21.00
C GLY A 57 10.19 -28.35 21.40
N HIS A 58 9.00 -27.84 21.73
CA HIS A 58 7.85 -28.65 22.13
C HIS A 58 6.71 -28.50 21.12
N SER A 59 6.23 -29.63 20.58
CA SER A 59 5.14 -29.64 19.59
C SER A 59 3.83 -29.06 20.12
N GLU A 60 3.59 -29.12 21.43
CA GLU A 60 2.40 -28.55 22.08
C GLU A 60 2.41 -27.01 22.10
N LEU A 61 3.58 -26.38 21.90
CA LEU A 61 3.73 -24.92 21.91
C LEU A 61 3.66 -24.31 20.50
N VAL A 62 3.41 -25.12 19.47
CA VAL A 62 3.23 -24.64 18.09
C VAL A 62 1.86 -23.99 17.97
N TYR A 63 1.82 -22.66 18.10
CA TYR A 63 0.61 -21.89 17.92
C TYR A 63 0.36 -21.62 16.43
N SER A 64 -0.82 -22.02 15.95
CA SER A 64 -1.29 -21.70 14.60
C SER A 64 -2.30 -20.57 14.68
N PHE A 65 -1.95 -19.42 14.10
CA PHE A 65 -2.90 -18.31 13.95
C PHE A 65 -4.06 -18.76 13.06
N LEU A 66 -5.28 -18.40 13.44
CA LEU A 66 -6.42 -18.52 12.55
C LEU A 66 -6.10 -17.72 11.29
N LYS A 67 -6.29 -18.33 10.11
CA LYS A 67 -6.17 -17.60 8.85
C LYS A 67 -7.22 -16.49 8.87
N ALA A 68 -6.77 -15.25 8.93
CA ALA A 68 -7.66 -14.11 8.80
C ALA A 68 -8.42 -14.23 7.48
N SER A 69 -9.71 -13.85 7.49
CA SER A 69 -10.42 -13.57 6.25
C SER A 69 -9.61 -12.54 5.45
N ILE A 70 -9.60 -12.69 4.13
CA ILE A 70 -8.94 -11.71 3.27
C ILE A 70 -9.56 -10.34 3.55
N SER A 71 -8.70 -9.32 3.68
CA SER A 71 -9.11 -7.94 3.91
C SER A 71 -10.10 -7.48 2.84
N GLY A 72 -11.26 -6.95 3.27
CA GLY A 72 -12.23 -6.32 2.37
C GLY A 72 -11.62 -5.12 1.64
N VAL A 73 -10.70 -4.42 2.31
CA VAL A 73 -9.94 -3.30 1.74
C VAL A 73 -9.03 -3.75 0.60
N SER A 74 -8.31 -4.87 0.77
CA SER A 74 -7.48 -5.40 -0.32
C SER A 74 -8.30 -5.87 -1.51
N HIS A 75 -9.46 -6.49 -1.26
CA HIS A 75 -10.40 -6.83 -2.32
C HIS A 75 -10.88 -5.59 -3.09
N TYR A 76 -11.26 -4.54 -2.37
CA TYR A 76 -11.71 -3.28 -2.93
C TYR A 76 -10.68 -2.65 -3.86
N PHE A 77 -9.43 -2.52 -3.41
CA PHE A 77 -8.40 -1.90 -4.22
C PHE A 77 -7.98 -2.72 -5.43
N ARG A 78 -7.94 -4.06 -5.30
CA ARG A 78 -7.75 -4.94 -6.46
C ARG A 78 -8.90 -4.82 -7.46
N TRP A 79 -10.12 -4.71 -6.97
CA TRP A 79 -11.28 -4.53 -7.81
C TRP A 79 -11.25 -3.18 -8.55
N ILE A 80 -10.84 -2.09 -7.91
CA ILE A 80 -10.64 -0.80 -8.59
C ILE A 80 -9.69 -0.94 -9.77
N GLN A 81 -8.51 -1.56 -9.58
CA GLN A 81 -7.54 -1.75 -10.65
C GLN A 81 -8.15 -2.56 -11.81
N TRP A 82 -8.75 -3.70 -11.49
CA TRP A 82 -9.43 -4.52 -12.48
C TRP A 82 -10.52 -3.75 -13.23
N ALA A 83 -11.35 -2.98 -12.52
CA ALA A 83 -12.46 -2.25 -13.11
C ALA A 83 -11.95 -1.15 -14.06
N LYS A 84 -10.89 -0.43 -13.70
CA LYS A 84 -10.23 0.54 -14.57
C LYS A 84 -9.66 -0.09 -15.84
N GLU A 85 -8.95 -1.20 -15.70
CA GLU A 85 -8.39 -1.95 -16.84
C GLU A 85 -9.50 -2.48 -17.76
N ARG A 86 -10.60 -2.97 -17.16
CA ARG A 86 -11.76 -3.46 -17.89
C ARG A 86 -12.47 -2.33 -18.64
N VAL A 87 -12.68 -1.17 -18.01
CA VAL A 87 -13.23 0.02 -18.67
C VAL A 87 -12.35 0.41 -19.84
N GLN A 88 -11.04 0.53 -19.64
CA GLN A 88 -10.10 0.89 -20.71
C GLN A 88 -10.18 -0.09 -21.89
N THR A 89 -10.10 -1.39 -21.62
CA THR A 89 -10.19 -2.43 -22.64
C THR A 89 -11.49 -2.32 -23.44
N LEU A 90 -12.63 -2.13 -22.76
CA LEU A 90 -13.93 -2.02 -23.42
C LEU A 90 -14.08 -0.70 -24.18
N MET A 91 -13.51 0.40 -23.69
CA MET A 91 -13.48 1.68 -24.42
C MET A 91 -12.68 1.57 -25.73
N ASP A 92 -11.62 0.74 -25.74
CA ASP A 92 -10.80 0.53 -26.94
C ASP A 92 -11.46 -0.42 -27.96
N THR A 93 -12.27 -1.38 -27.51
CA THR A 93 -12.86 -2.41 -28.40
C THR A 93 -14.35 -2.24 -28.70
N GLN A 94 -15.15 -1.78 -27.74
CA GLN A 94 -16.62 -1.69 -27.82
C GLN A 94 -17.18 -0.54 -26.95
N PRO A 95 -16.82 0.73 -27.23
CA PRO A 95 -17.14 1.87 -26.38
C PRO A 95 -18.64 2.10 -26.19
N GLU A 96 -19.48 1.69 -27.15
CA GLU A 96 -20.94 1.85 -27.06
C GLU A 96 -21.58 1.01 -25.96
N ASP A 97 -20.94 -0.11 -25.57
CA ASP A 97 -21.42 -0.98 -24.52
C ASP A 97 -21.05 -0.47 -23.12
N VAL A 98 -20.15 0.52 -23.01
CA VAL A 98 -19.69 1.07 -21.73
C VAL A 98 -20.63 2.21 -21.29
N PRO A 99 -21.37 2.08 -20.17
CA PRO A 99 -22.25 3.15 -19.70
C PRO A 99 -21.48 4.43 -19.40
N LYS A 100 -22.06 5.58 -19.75
CA LYS A 100 -21.40 6.89 -19.58
C LYS A 100 -20.98 7.18 -18.14
N CYS A 101 -21.73 6.70 -17.15
CA CYS A 101 -21.42 6.93 -15.73
C CYS A 101 -20.10 6.26 -15.30
N VAL A 102 -19.66 5.17 -15.95
CA VAL A 102 -18.43 4.44 -15.60
C VAL A 102 -17.27 4.69 -16.57
N ARG A 103 -17.42 5.62 -17.52
CA ARG A 103 -16.32 6.08 -18.38
C ARG A 103 -15.41 7.04 -17.60
N PRO A 104 -14.16 7.32 -18.04
CA PRO A 104 -13.22 8.16 -17.29
C PRO A 104 -13.75 9.52 -16.80
N GLU A 105 -14.69 10.13 -17.53
CA GLU A 105 -15.33 11.40 -17.17
C GLU A 105 -16.61 11.24 -16.34
N GLY A 106 -17.07 10.00 -16.14
CA GLY A 106 -18.29 9.65 -15.42
C GLY A 106 -18.10 9.62 -13.90
N GLU A 107 -19.18 9.86 -13.17
CA GLU A 107 -19.15 9.93 -11.70
C GLU A 107 -18.84 8.57 -11.05
N ASP A 108 -19.25 7.47 -11.68
CA ASP A 108 -19.01 6.10 -11.21
C ASP A 108 -17.74 5.49 -11.82
N TYR A 109 -16.85 6.30 -12.42
CA TYR A 109 -15.53 5.80 -12.82
C TYR A 109 -14.73 5.33 -11.59
N PRO A 110 -14.21 4.09 -11.57
CA PRO A 110 -13.46 3.59 -10.43
C PRO A 110 -12.18 4.40 -10.19
N THR A 111 -12.08 5.00 -9.00
CA THR A 111 -10.89 5.75 -8.56
C THR A 111 -10.60 5.50 -7.09
N PHE A 112 -9.40 5.88 -6.64
CA PHE A 112 -9.05 5.87 -5.22
C PHE A 112 -9.53 7.14 -4.49
N TYR A 113 -10.18 8.07 -5.19
CA TYR A 113 -10.58 9.35 -4.64
C TYR A 113 -11.75 9.23 -3.67
N MET A 114 -11.77 10.11 -2.67
CA MET A 114 -12.83 10.14 -1.66
C MET A 114 -14.22 10.32 -2.26
N SER A 115 -14.34 11.11 -3.33
CA SER A 115 -15.61 11.34 -4.01
C SER A 115 -16.22 10.05 -4.58
N PHE A 116 -15.40 9.12 -5.08
CA PHE A 116 -15.86 7.82 -5.54
C PHE A 116 -16.21 6.90 -4.37
N GLN A 117 -15.39 6.89 -3.32
CA GLN A 117 -15.66 6.11 -2.10
C GLN A 117 -17.01 6.49 -1.45
N ASN A 118 -17.28 7.79 -1.32
CA ASN A 118 -18.52 8.30 -0.74
C ASN A 118 -19.74 7.97 -1.62
N ARG A 119 -19.58 8.02 -2.94
CA ARG A 119 -20.63 7.55 -3.87
C ARG A 119 -20.91 6.07 -3.70
N MET A 120 -19.88 5.23 -3.59
CA MET A 120 -20.04 3.80 -3.35
C MET A 120 -20.74 3.51 -2.02
N ALA A 121 -20.42 4.24 -0.95
CA ALA A 121 -21.16 4.21 0.30
C ALA A 121 -22.65 4.57 0.11
N GLY A 122 -22.93 5.65 -0.64
CA GLY A 122 -24.30 6.03 -1.00
C GLY A 122 -25.05 4.93 -1.76
N HIS A 123 -24.40 4.32 -2.74
CA HIS A 123 -24.99 3.25 -3.55
C HIS A 123 -25.38 2.03 -2.72
N ILE A 124 -24.60 1.68 -1.70
CA ILE A 124 -24.95 0.59 -0.77
C ILE A 124 -26.22 0.94 0.04
N LEU A 125 -26.33 2.18 0.54
CA LEU A 125 -27.52 2.63 1.27
C LEU A 125 -28.77 2.72 0.37
N GLU A 126 -28.59 2.96 -0.93
CA GLU A 126 -29.68 2.98 -1.91
C GLU A 126 -30.14 1.57 -2.33
N ASP A 127 -29.20 0.64 -2.47
CA ASP A 127 -29.47 -0.67 -3.08
C ASP A 127 -29.98 -1.71 -2.07
N TYR A 128 -29.63 -1.57 -0.79
CA TYR A 128 -29.94 -2.56 0.24
C TYR A 128 -30.89 -2.00 1.31
N SER A 129 -31.84 -2.84 1.74
CA SER A 129 -32.75 -2.47 2.83
C SER A 129 -32.02 -2.32 4.16
N ARG A 130 -32.56 -1.49 5.06
CA ARG A 130 -32.04 -1.36 6.44
C ARG A 130 -31.91 -2.72 7.13
N ASP A 131 -32.94 -3.56 7.06
CA ASP A 131 -32.94 -4.85 7.77
C ASP A 131 -31.76 -5.74 7.33
N PHE A 132 -31.50 -5.79 6.02
CA PHE A 132 -30.35 -6.51 5.46
C PHE A 132 -29.00 -5.93 5.89
N LEU A 133 -28.86 -4.59 5.87
CA LEU A 133 -27.61 -3.93 6.27
C LEU A 133 -27.35 -4.06 7.77
N VAL A 134 -28.38 -4.01 8.61
CA VAL A 134 -28.28 -4.25 10.05
C VAL A 134 -27.90 -5.70 10.34
N GLU A 135 -28.44 -6.67 9.60
CA GLU A 135 -28.03 -8.07 9.71
C GLU A 135 -26.55 -8.26 9.31
N THR A 136 -26.09 -7.51 8.31
CA THR A 136 -24.71 -7.60 7.79
C THR A 136 -23.68 -6.86 8.65
N LEU A 137 -24.03 -5.69 9.18
CA LEU A 137 -23.10 -4.74 9.82
C LEU A 137 -23.31 -4.56 11.33
N THR A 138 -24.43 -5.04 11.90
CA THR A 138 -25.01 -4.66 13.20
C THR A 138 -25.75 -3.32 13.19
N ASP A 139 -26.67 -3.13 14.14
CA ASP A 139 -27.52 -1.92 14.22
C ASP A 139 -26.71 -0.67 14.57
N ASP A 140 -25.80 -0.78 15.55
CA ASP A 140 -24.94 0.33 15.98
C ASP A 140 -24.04 0.82 14.83
N PHE A 141 -23.44 -0.12 14.09
CA PHE A 141 -22.56 0.23 12.97
C PHE A 141 -23.34 0.76 11.77
N PHE A 142 -24.57 0.28 11.52
CA PHE A 142 -25.44 0.84 10.50
C PHE A 142 -25.82 2.30 10.83
N ALA A 143 -26.15 2.60 12.08
CA ALA A 143 -26.43 3.97 12.52
C ALA A 143 -25.21 4.87 12.30
N TRP A 144 -24.01 4.40 12.67
CA TRP A 144 -22.75 5.10 12.39
C TRP A 144 -22.53 5.32 10.89
N PHE A 145 -22.78 4.30 10.06
CA PHE A 145 -22.62 4.40 8.61
C PHE A 145 -23.52 5.50 8.01
N VAL A 146 -24.80 5.54 8.40
CA VAL A 146 -25.74 6.56 7.90
C VAL A 146 -25.33 7.97 8.33
N GLU A 147 -24.89 8.14 9.59
CA GLU A 147 -24.45 9.43 10.12
C GLU A 147 -23.16 9.92 9.45
N ASN A 148 -22.25 9.01 9.11
CA ASN A 148 -20.92 9.33 8.63
C ASN A 148 -20.78 9.22 7.11
N LYS A 149 -21.80 8.87 6.34
CA LYS A 149 -21.69 8.52 4.90
C LYS A 149 -20.92 9.51 4.00
N ASP A 150 -20.83 10.78 4.39
CA ASP A 150 -20.14 11.83 3.64
C ASP A 150 -18.74 12.19 4.22
N ASN A 151 -18.34 11.54 5.31
CA ASN A 151 -17.02 11.68 5.94
C ASN A 151 -15.95 10.88 5.18
N ASP A 152 -14.70 11.14 5.53
CA ASP A 152 -13.55 10.48 4.94
C ASP A 152 -13.46 9.00 5.36
N ASP A 153 -13.03 8.14 4.43
CA ASP A 153 -12.69 6.72 4.63
C ASP A 153 -13.82 5.81 5.17
N VAL A 154 -15.07 6.25 5.15
CA VAL A 154 -16.22 5.49 5.69
C VAL A 154 -16.33 4.11 5.04
N LEU A 155 -16.19 4.06 3.71
CA LEU A 155 -16.22 2.80 2.97
C LEU A 155 -15.06 1.88 3.40
N LEU A 156 -13.85 2.42 3.56
CA LEU A 156 -12.71 1.63 3.99
C LEU A 156 -12.89 1.11 5.41
N GLU A 157 -13.50 1.89 6.30
CA GLU A 157 -13.79 1.47 7.67
C GLU A 157 -14.81 0.32 7.72
N ILE A 158 -15.87 0.41 6.90
CA ILE A 158 -16.82 -0.70 6.70
C ILE A 158 -16.08 -1.95 6.25
N LEU A 159 -15.18 -1.83 5.26
CA LEU A 159 -14.43 -2.95 4.70
C LEU A 159 -13.36 -3.53 5.64
N ARG A 160 -12.80 -2.72 6.54
CA ARG A 160 -11.86 -3.17 7.60
C ARG A 160 -12.60 -4.01 8.63
N THR A 161 -13.78 -3.58 9.04
CA THR A 161 -14.56 -4.23 10.10
C THR A 161 -15.36 -5.42 9.58
N ASN A 162 -15.86 -5.34 8.34
CA ASN A 162 -16.75 -6.33 7.73
C ASN A 162 -16.27 -6.72 6.33
N PRO A 163 -15.36 -7.70 6.19
CA PRO A 163 -14.81 -8.10 4.89
C PRO A 163 -15.84 -8.61 3.87
N SER A 164 -16.99 -9.10 4.33
CA SER A 164 -18.13 -9.49 3.48
C SER A 164 -18.80 -8.29 2.80
N ALA A 165 -18.69 -7.09 3.38
CA ALA A 165 -19.28 -5.87 2.80
C ALA A 165 -18.68 -5.53 1.43
N PHE A 166 -17.50 -6.07 1.09
CA PHE A 166 -16.94 -5.95 -0.26
C PHE A 166 -17.89 -6.44 -1.35
N ASP A 167 -18.67 -7.50 -1.09
CA ASP A 167 -19.59 -8.05 -2.09
C ASP A 167 -20.70 -7.03 -2.40
N LEU A 168 -21.15 -6.26 -1.39
CA LEU A 168 -22.10 -5.16 -1.56
C LEU A 168 -21.53 -4.04 -2.44
N VAL A 169 -20.25 -3.70 -2.27
CA VAL A 169 -19.57 -2.68 -3.09
C VAL A 169 -19.59 -3.05 -4.56
N VAL A 170 -19.16 -4.28 -4.86
CA VAL A 170 -19.08 -4.76 -6.24
C VAL A 170 -20.46 -4.86 -6.87
N GLU A 171 -21.42 -5.44 -6.16
CA GLU A 171 -22.79 -5.60 -6.64
C GLU A 171 -23.46 -4.24 -6.92
N SER A 172 -23.36 -3.28 -6.00
CA SER A 172 -23.89 -1.93 -6.18
C SER A 172 -23.27 -1.21 -7.38
N TRP A 173 -21.95 -1.33 -7.58
CA TRP A 173 -21.32 -0.72 -8.75
C TRP A 173 -21.69 -1.45 -10.05
N THR A 174 -21.67 -2.78 -10.07
CA THR A 174 -22.04 -3.59 -11.23
C THR A 174 -23.49 -3.37 -11.65
N LYS A 175 -24.41 -3.10 -10.72
CA LYS A 175 -25.80 -2.71 -11.03
C LYS A 175 -25.89 -1.47 -11.92
N ARG A 176 -24.94 -0.54 -11.78
CA ARG A 176 -24.85 0.70 -12.58
C ARG A 176 -23.98 0.50 -13.84
N ALA A 177 -22.92 -0.30 -13.74
CA ALA A 177 -21.98 -0.57 -14.82
C ALA A 177 -22.49 -1.60 -15.86
N GLY A 178 -23.39 -2.49 -15.46
CA GLY A 178 -23.92 -3.59 -16.26
C GLY A 178 -23.10 -4.88 -16.18
N ASP A 179 -23.71 -5.99 -16.61
CA ASP A 179 -23.19 -7.36 -16.44
C ASP A 179 -21.84 -7.61 -17.13
N ILE A 180 -21.47 -6.80 -18.13
CA ILE A 180 -20.15 -6.85 -18.79
C ILE A 180 -18.98 -6.56 -17.84
N PHE A 181 -19.30 -6.03 -16.65
CA PHE A 181 -18.43 -5.78 -15.52
C PHE A 181 -18.71 -6.70 -14.31
N THR A 182 -19.22 -7.91 -14.52
CA THR A 182 -19.30 -8.91 -13.46
C THR A 182 -17.89 -9.29 -12.99
N TYR A 183 -17.60 -9.08 -11.70
CA TYR A 183 -16.28 -9.35 -11.12
C TYR A 183 -16.23 -10.73 -10.45
N ALA A 184 -15.25 -11.54 -10.84
CA ALA A 184 -14.97 -12.80 -10.17
C ALA A 184 -14.02 -12.58 -8.98
N LYS A 185 -14.59 -12.51 -7.77
CA LYS A 185 -13.82 -12.33 -6.52
C LYS A 185 -12.79 -13.45 -6.34
N PRO A 186 -11.48 -13.14 -6.26
CA PRO A 186 -10.45 -14.14 -6.04
C PRO A 186 -10.59 -14.81 -4.66
N LYS A 187 -10.47 -16.14 -4.60
CA LYS A 187 -10.47 -16.86 -3.32
C LYS A 187 -9.22 -16.62 -2.47
N TYR A 188 -8.11 -16.28 -3.14
CA TYR A 188 -6.83 -15.99 -2.50
C TYR A 188 -6.33 -14.66 -3.04
N LEU A 189 -5.99 -13.78 -2.12
CA LEU A 189 -5.48 -12.46 -2.43
C LEU A 189 -4.43 -12.12 -1.38
N ARG A 190 -3.26 -11.68 -1.84
CA ARG A 190 -2.26 -11.08 -0.97
C ARG A 190 -2.78 -9.71 -0.51
N HIS A 191 -2.55 -9.38 0.75
CA HIS A 191 -2.85 -8.04 1.27
C HIS A 191 -2.24 -7.00 0.34
N PHE A 192 -3.06 -6.04 -0.06
CA PHE A 192 -2.68 -4.93 -0.91
C PHE A 192 -3.13 -3.64 -0.25
N GLU A 193 -2.19 -2.72 -0.11
CA GLU A 193 -2.43 -1.31 0.21
C GLU A 193 -2.02 -0.47 -0.99
N PRO A 194 -2.82 0.53 -1.41
CA PRO A 194 -2.47 1.40 -2.51
C PRO A 194 -1.18 2.12 -2.17
N ASN A 195 -0.18 1.95 -3.03
CA ASN A 195 1.03 2.73 -3.01
C ASN A 195 1.28 3.29 -4.41
N ARG A 196 2.18 4.27 -4.54
CA ARG A 196 2.61 4.78 -5.83
C ARG A 196 3.33 3.66 -6.56
N PHE A 197 2.83 3.26 -7.73
CA PHE A 197 3.48 2.23 -8.55
C PHE A 197 4.85 2.70 -9.06
N ALA A 198 4.92 3.94 -9.54
CA ALA A 198 6.14 4.57 -10.02
C ALA A 198 6.15 6.06 -9.67
N THR A 199 7.36 6.63 -9.63
CA THR A 199 7.59 8.06 -9.39
C THR A 199 8.53 8.60 -10.46
N LEU A 200 8.19 9.78 -11.02
CA LEU A 200 9.01 10.49 -11.99
C LEU A 200 9.46 11.83 -11.39
N PHE A 201 10.75 11.97 -11.10
CA PHE A 201 11.33 13.27 -10.72
C PHE A 201 11.84 14.00 -11.95
N LEU A 202 11.41 15.25 -12.12
CA LEU A 202 11.93 16.17 -13.13
C LEU A 202 12.86 17.20 -12.47
N TYR A 203 14.10 17.30 -12.95
CA TYR A 203 15.06 18.29 -12.46
C TYR A 203 14.93 19.60 -13.25
N LEU A 204 14.48 20.66 -12.57
CA LEU A 204 14.11 21.94 -13.19
C LEU A 204 15.31 22.88 -13.38
N ASN A 205 16.41 22.63 -12.68
CA ASN A 205 17.67 23.36 -12.77
C ASN A 205 18.85 22.46 -12.39
N ASP A 206 20.06 22.92 -12.72
CA ASP A 206 21.30 22.28 -12.29
C ASP A 206 21.60 22.62 -10.82
N CYS A 207 22.08 21.65 -10.05
CA CYS A 207 22.70 21.89 -8.75
C CYS A 207 24.22 21.64 -8.86
N PRO A 208 25.06 22.69 -8.75
CA PRO A 208 26.50 22.55 -8.95
C PRO A 208 27.20 21.56 -8.02
N GLU A 209 26.74 21.43 -6.77
CA GLU A 209 27.33 20.51 -5.80
C GLU A 209 26.28 19.99 -4.81
N GLY A 210 26.28 18.68 -4.58
CA GLY A 210 25.26 18.00 -3.79
C GLY A 210 23.91 17.93 -4.50
N GLY A 211 22.82 17.82 -3.74
CA GLY A 211 21.47 17.86 -4.31
C GLY A 211 21.05 16.58 -5.05
N GLU A 212 21.82 15.49 -4.96
CA GLU A 212 21.49 14.23 -5.63
C GLU A 212 20.15 13.66 -5.14
N THR A 213 19.51 12.87 -5.99
CA THR A 213 18.49 11.92 -5.54
C THR A 213 19.19 10.60 -5.27
N VAL A 214 19.20 10.17 -4.02
CA VAL A 214 19.90 8.96 -3.58
C VAL A 214 18.96 7.79 -3.39
N PHE A 215 19.43 6.59 -3.70
CA PHE A 215 18.77 5.29 -3.52
C PHE A 215 19.67 4.38 -2.69
N PRO A 216 19.62 4.47 -1.35
CA PRO A 216 20.64 3.89 -0.46
C PRO A 216 20.74 2.37 -0.56
N TYR A 217 19.61 1.71 -0.87
CA TYR A 217 19.52 0.27 -1.01
C TYR A 217 19.80 -0.25 -2.42
N SER A 218 19.92 0.64 -3.41
CA SER A 218 20.37 0.26 -4.75
C SER A 218 21.90 0.31 -4.81
N LYS A 219 22.55 -0.84 -4.58
CA LYS A 219 24.01 -0.92 -4.40
C LYS A 219 24.84 -0.94 -5.68
N GLU A 220 24.23 -0.71 -6.84
CA GLU A 220 24.92 -0.67 -8.14
C GLU A 220 25.59 0.68 -8.43
N ARG A 221 26.26 1.26 -7.43
CA ARG A 221 26.97 2.53 -7.58
C ARG A 221 28.35 2.31 -8.19
N LEU A 222 28.57 2.77 -9.42
CA LEU A 222 29.88 2.68 -10.09
C LEU A 222 30.98 3.54 -9.42
N VAL A 223 30.60 4.59 -8.69
CA VAL A 223 31.52 5.53 -8.04
C VAL A 223 31.41 5.40 -6.53
N THR A 224 32.41 4.78 -5.89
CA THR A 224 32.46 4.53 -4.43
C THR A 224 33.34 5.54 -3.70
N GLY A 225 33.23 5.61 -2.36
CA GLY A 225 34.10 6.45 -1.52
C GLY A 225 33.71 7.94 -1.47
N ILE A 226 32.47 8.25 -1.82
CA ILE A 226 31.91 9.59 -1.71
C ILE A 226 31.41 9.76 -0.27
N ASN A 227 31.98 10.70 0.47
CA ASN A 227 31.49 11.09 1.80
C ASN A 227 30.71 12.40 1.66
N ARG A 228 29.42 12.39 2.00
CA ARG A 228 28.55 13.57 2.02
C ARG A 228 28.21 13.95 3.45
N GLU A 229 28.22 15.24 3.74
CA GLU A 229 27.79 15.77 5.03
C GLU A 229 26.27 15.98 5.06
N GLY A 230 25.66 15.81 6.23
CA GLY A 230 24.26 16.13 6.51
C GLY A 230 23.25 15.00 6.35
N MET A 231 23.55 13.98 5.53
CA MET A 231 22.72 12.77 5.39
C MET A 231 23.62 11.58 5.02
N GLU A 232 23.73 10.59 5.91
CA GLU A 232 24.67 9.46 5.74
C GLU A 232 24.31 8.63 4.51
N GLU A 233 23.01 8.48 4.26
CA GLU A 233 22.43 7.75 3.14
C GLU A 233 22.90 8.29 1.78
N CYS A 234 23.31 9.57 1.70
CA CYS A 234 23.87 10.17 0.49
C CYS A 234 25.22 9.61 0.07
N SER A 235 25.92 8.98 1.02
CA SER A 235 27.21 8.33 0.80
C SER A 235 27.05 6.88 0.30
N ASP A 236 25.83 6.32 0.41
CA ASP A 236 25.51 4.94 0.05
C ASP A 236 24.60 4.84 -1.18
N GLY A 237 24.69 3.70 -1.87
CA GLY A 237 23.81 3.36 -2.99
C GLY A 237 23.88 4.32 -4.20
N VAL A 238 22.99 4.13 -5.17
CA VAL A 238 22.96 4.94 -6.40
C VAL A 238 22.58 6.38 -6.07
N ALA A 239 23.36 7.34 -6.55
CA ALA A 239 23.06 8.78 -6.42
C ALA A 239 22.97 9.41 -7.81
N VAL A 240 21.84 10.07 -8.08
CA VAL A 240 21.57 10.71 -9.37
C VAL A 240 21.70 12.22 -9.22
N PRO A 241 22.67 12.86 -9.88
CA PRO A 241 22.85 14.30 -9.80
C PRO A 241 21.70 15.05 -10.51
N PRO A 242 21.25 16.19 -9.96
CA PRO A 242 20.21 16.99 -10.57
C PRO A 242 20.78 17.79 -11.76
N VAL A 243 20.51 17.31 -12.96
CA VAL A 243 20.88 17.99 -14.22
C VAL A 243 19.62 18.55 -14.86
N LYS A 244 19.64 19.83 -15.22
CA LYS A 244 18.47 20.52 -15.78
C LYS A 244 17.90 19.76 -16.99
N LEU A 245 16.56 19.65 -17.05
CA LEU A 245 15.82 18.93 -18.10
C LEU A 245 16.03 17.41 -18.14
N THR A 246 16.65 16.82 -17.11
CA THR A 246 16.71 15.37 -16.96
C THR A 246 15.66 14.87 -15.97
N ALA A 247 15.47 13.55 -15.94
CA ALA A 247 14.49 12.92 -15.06
C ALA A 247 15.02 11.62 -14.44
N SER A 248 14.47 11.27 -13.27
CA SER A 248 14.65 9.97 -12.64
C SER A 248 13.29 9.26 -12.55
N LEU A 249 13.16 8.14 -13.23
CA LEU A 249 12.01 7.25 -13.15
C LEU A 249 12.39 6.01 -12.35
N PHE A 250 11.59 5.65 -11.36
CA PHE A 250 11.75 4.43 -10.60
C PHE A 250 10.38 3.88 -10.19
N TYR A 251 10.34 2.57 -9.97
CA TYR A 251 9.16 1.86 -9.51
C TYR A 251 9.26 1.69 -8.01
N SER A 252 8.18 2.03 -7.28
CA SER A 252 8.13 1.77 -5.83
C SER A 252 7.56 0.40 -5.49
N GLN A 253 7.09 -0.33 -6.51
CA GLN A 253 6.52 -1.65 -6.38
C GLN A 253 7.08 -2.60 -7.44
N THR A 254 7.22 -3.86 -7.06
CA THR A 254 7.54 -4.96 -7.97
C THR A 254 6.36 -5.25 -8.90
N PRO A 255 6.54 -6.04 -9.98
CA PRO A 255 5.43 -6.52 -10.81
C PRO A 255 4.37 -7.32 -10.05
N MET A 256 4.68 -7.79 -8.84
CA MET A 256 3.76 -8.51 -7.96
C MET A 256 3.05 -7.60 -6.94
N ASN A 257 3.21 -6.27 -7.06
CA ASN A 257 2.69 -5.22 -6.18
C ASN A 257 3.31 -5.17 -4.77
N ASP A 258 4.43 -5.86 -4.56
CA ASP A 258 5.20 -5.75 -3.32
C ASP A 258 5.99 -4.46 -3.32
N LEU A 259 6.13 -3.80 -2.16
CA LEU A 259 7.02 -2.65 -2.03
C LEU A 259 8.45 -3.08 -2.39
N ASP A 260 9.11 -2.30 -3.23
CA ASP A 260 10.50 -2.54 -3.58
C ASP A 260 11.42 -1.75 -2.64
N PRO A 261 12.15 -2.40 -1.71
CA PRO A 261 13.07 -1.69 -0.82
C PRO A 261 14.14 -0.91 -1.58
N ALA A 262 14.54 -1.35 -2.78
CA ALA A 262 15.52 -0.66 -3.59
C ALA A 262 15.02 0.70 -4.09
N SER A 263 13.70 0.95 -4.04
CA SER A 263 13.09 2.23 -4.39
C SER A 263 13.13 3.26 -3.27
N LEU A 264 13.59 2.90 -2.06
CA LEU A 264 13.77 3.87 -0.99
C LEU A 264 14.71 4.96 -1.49
N HIS A 265 14.26 6.21 -1.40
CA HIS A 265 14.98 7.34 -1.96
C HIS A 265 14.93 8.56 -1.06
N GLY A 266 15.95 9.39 -1.19
CA GLY A 266 16.10 10.64 -0.45
C GLY A 266 16.63 11.76 -1.34
N GLY A 267 16.41 13.00 -0.91
CA GLY A 267 17.02 14.18 -1.52
C GLY A 267 18.23 14.62 -0.71
N CYS A 268 19.42 14.45 -1.27
CA CYS A 268 20.65 14.89 -0.62
C CYS A 268 20.68 16.42 -0.47
N PRO A 269 21.22 16.95 0.64
CA PRO A 269 21.37 18.38 0.81
C PRO A 269 22.19 19.02 -0.33
N PRO A 270 21.73 20.13 -0.93
CA PRO A 270 22.56 20.95 -1.81
C PRO A 270 23.74 21.54 -1.03
N ALA A 271 24.97 21.26 -1.46
CA ALA A 271 26.17 21.90 -0.89
C ALA A 271 26.39 23.28 -1.53
N LYS A 272 26.02 23.44 -2.80
CA LYS A 272 26.11 24.72 -3.52
C LYS A 272 24.92 24.91 -4.46
N GLY A 273 24.29 26.08 -4.35
CA GLY A 273 23.14 26.45 -5.19
C GLY A 273 21.80 26.04 -4.55
N VAL A 274 20.76 25.93 -5.40
CA VAL A 274 19.41 25.53 -5.02
C VAL A 274 18.99 24.38 -5.94
N LYS A 275 18.30 23.37 -5.40
CA LYS A 275 17.68 22.28 -6.18
C LYS A 275 16.18 22.55 -6.34
N CYS A 276 15.70 22.58 -7.56
CA CYS A 276 14.27 22.66 -7.89
C CYS A 276 13.85 21.39 -8.63
N THR A 277 12.83 20.70 -8.12
CA THR A 277 12.29 19.48 -8.69
C THR A 277 10.77 19.54 -8.80
N SER A 278 10.22 18.83 -9.77
CA SER A 278 8.79 18.49 -9.83
C SER A 278 8.64 16.97 -9.66
N VAL A 279 7.57 16.54 -9.00
CA VAL A 279 7.19 15.13 -8.78
C VAL A 279 5.84 14.89 -9.42
#